data_AF-A0A7S2G5Q1-F1
#
_entry.id   AF-A0A7S2G5Q1-F1
#
_cell.length_a   1.000
_cell.length_b   1.000
_cell.length_c   1.000
_cell.angle_alpha   90.00
_cell.angle_beta   90.00
_cell.angle_gamma   90.00
#
_symmetry.space_group_name_H-M   'P 1'
#
loop_
_entity.id
_entity.type
_entity.pdbx_description
1 polymer ?
#
loop_
_entity_poly.entity_id
_entity_poly.type
_entity_poly.pdbx_seq_one_letter_code
_entity_poly.pdbx_strand_id
1 'polypeptide(L)'
;LKVGGDHRLDWDVLLPFLFIYTSLAMAVFGIFVPAGNFIPALTIGAVYGRLAGTLLYVAGLSEVDPGFYALMGAAAVLGGVTRMTLTLAVILVEVTDDALSLLPMMLVLVCAKISGDLMSPSFDDAMIQLQELPVLEEKPPREFDVLTARDVMARSVVVLRETELVGHLIALLKRTVHNGFPVVDPGRHQRCTFFAGLILRRQLLVLLHERVWELQAKGEWMDKGSRDLFVDCRGRWMEKERIEG
;
A
#
# COMPACT_ATOMS: atom_id res chain seq x y z
N LEU A 1 -17.98 -28.48 -30.68
CA LEU A 1 -17.00 -29.60 -30.64
C LEU A 1 -17.51 -30.65 -29.64
N LYS A 2 -18.27 -31.64 -30.13
CA LYS A 2 -18.66 -32.83 -29.36
C LYS A 2 -17.41 -33.71 -29.25
N VAL A 3 -16.72 -33.63 -28.12
CA VAL A 3 -15.65 -34.58 -27.78
C VAL A 3 -16.29 -35.67 -26.92
N GLY A 4 -16.67 -36.77 -27.56
CA GLY A 4 -16.99 -38.02 -26.89
C GLY A 4 -15.72 -38.61 -26.26
N GLY A 5 -15.84 -39.05 -25.01
CA GLY A 5 -14.77 -39.65 -24.23
C GLY A 5 -15.22 -39.80 -22.79
N ASP A 6 -15.67 -41.00 -22.45
CA ASP A 6 -16.10 -41.45 -21.12
C ASP A 6 -15.09 -41.10 -20.01
N HIS A 7 -15.56 -40.81 -18.79
CA HIS A 7 -14.76 -40.79 -17.53
C HIS A 7 -13.59 -39.81 -17.40
N ARG A 8 -13.75 -38.52 -17.74
CA ARG A 8 -12.54 -37.66 -17.79
C ARG A 8 -11.90 -37.29 -16.44
N LEU A 9 -12.60 -37.33 -15.31
CA LEU A 9 -12.05 -37.16 -13.95
C LEU A 9 -13.00 -37.82 -12.93
N ASP A 10 -12.69 -39.06 -12.52
CA ASP A 10 -13.50 -39.80 -11.54
C ASP A 10 -13.26 -39.29 -10.10
N TRP A 11 -14.27 -39.49 -9.24
CA TRP A 11 -14.25 -39.12 -7.82
C TRP A 11 -13.01 -39.64 -7.08
N ASP A 12 -12.58 -40.84 -7.47
CA ASP A 12 -11.45 -41.55 -6.91
C ASP A 12 -10.12 -40.83 -7.13
N VAL A 13 -10.02 -39.96 -8.14
CA VAL A 13 -8.82 -39.17 -8.43
C VAL A 13 -8.94 -37.76 -7.87
N LEU A 14 -10.12 -37.15 -7.98
CA LEU A 14 -10.34 -35.77 -7.56
C LEU A 14 -10.25 -35.58 -6.05
N LEU A 15 -10.78 -36.51 -5.25
CA LEU A 15 -10.72 -36.45 -3.79
C LEU A 15 -9.29 -36.53 -3.24
N PRO A 16 -8.44 -37.51 -3.61
CA PRO A 16 -7.06 -37.54 -3.14
C PRO A 16 -6.26 -36.36 -3.70
N PHE A 17 -6.49 -35.95 -4.96
CA PHE A 17 -5.84 -34.76 -5.51
C PHE A 17 -6.17 -33.51 -4.69
N LEU A 18 -7.44 -33.28 -4.35
CA LEU A 18 -7.88 -32.14 -3.54
C LEU A 18 -7.15 -32.11 -2.19
N PHE A 19 -7.10 -33.25 -1.49
CA PHE A 19 -6.47 -33.33 -0.17
C PHE A 19 -4.95 -33.12 -0.23
N ILE A 20 -4.28 -33.81 -1.15
CA ILE A 20 -2.81 -33.70 -1.32
C ILE A 20 -2.43 -32.29 -1.78
N TYR A 21 -3.14 -31.74 -2.76
CA TYR A 21 -2.80 -30.43 -3.30
C TYR A 21 -3.09 -29.31 -2.30
N THR A 22 -4.19 -29.38 -1.55
CA THR A 22 -4.53 -28.37 -0.53
C THR A 22 -3.52 -28.39 0.62
N SER A 23 -3.14 -29.58 1.11
CA SER A 23 -2.12 -29.70 2.16
C SER A 23 -0.75 -29.20 1.70
N LEU A 24 -0.34 -29.53 0.47
CA LEU A 24 0.90 -29.02 -0.11
C LEU A 24 0.85 -27.51 -0.30
N ALA A 25 -0.25 -26.95 -0.80
CA ALA A 25 -0.42 -25.51 -0.96
C ALA A 25 -0.25 -24.78 0.39
N MET A 26 -0.91 -25.26 1.45
CA MET A 26 -0.74 -24.71 2.79
C MET A 26 0.72 -24.78 3.29
N ALA A 27 1.41 -25.90 3.04
CA ALA A 27 2.81 -26.05 3.43
C ALA A 27 3.75 -25.09 2.68
N VAL A 28 3.52 -24.87 1.37
CA VAL A 28 4.34 -23.98 0.55
C VAL A 28 4.14 -22.51 0.94
N PHE A 29 2.94 -22.08 1.35
CA PHE A 29 2.74 -20.67 1.76
C PHE A 29 3.50 -20.29 3.04
N GLY A 30 3.85 -21.27 3.88
CA GLY A 30 4.62 -21.02 5.10
C GLY A 30 6.13 -20.89 4.89
N ILE A 31 6.64 -21.08 3.68
CA ILE A 31 8.10 -21.06 3.43
C ILE A 31 8.60 -19.67 3.04
N PHE A 32 9.89 -19.40 3.30
CA PHE A 32 10.55 -18.15 2.93
C PHE A 32 10.91 -18.09 1.43
N VAL A 33 9.90 -18.23 0.57
CA VAL A 33 10.05 -18.15 -0.89
C VAL A 33 8.95 -17.25 -1.44
N PRO A 34 9.28 -16.27 -2.31
CA PRO A 34 8.25 -15.47 -2.96
C PRO A 34 7.42 -16.35 -3.91
N ALA A 35 6.15 -16.59 -3.55
CA ALA A 35 5.20 -17.37 -4.32
C ALA A 35 3.82 -16.71 -4.30
N GLY A 36 3.04 -16.90 -5.37
CA GLY A 36 1.67 -16.38 -5.47
C GLY A 36 0.62 -17.40 -5.01
N ASN A 37 -0.45 -16.92 -4.36
CA ASN A 37 -1.57 -17.76 -3.90
C ASN A 37 -2.71 -17.90 -4.93
N PHE A 38 -2.66 -17.14 -6.01
CA PHE A 38 -3.76 -17.07 -6.98
C PHE A 38 -4.02 -18.41 -7.70
N ILE A 39 -2.97 -19.02 -8.26
CA ILE A 39 -3.10 -20.26 -9.04
C ILE A 39 -3.45 -21.47 -8.15
N PRO A 40 -2.84 -21.66 -6.97
CA PRO A 40 -3.23 -22.75 -6.07
C PRO A 40 -4.68 -22.65 -5.61
N ALA A 41 -5.15 -21.46 -5.23
CA ALA A 41 -6.54 -21.25 -4.82
C ALA A 41 -7.54 -21.50 -5.97
N LEU A 42 -7.22 -21.05 -7.19
CA LEU A 42 -8.02 -21.37 -8.38
C LEU A 42 -8.12 -22.86 -8.63
N THR A 43 -7.01 -23.58 -8.49
CA THR A 43 -6.96 -25.02 -8.75
C THR A 43 -7.77 -25.80 -7.71
N ILE A 44 -7.63 -25.45 -6.42
CA ILE A 44 -8.41 -26.05 -5.32
C ILE A 44 -9.91 -25.80 -5.54
N GLY A 45 -10.28 -24.56 -5.87
CA GLY A 45 -11.67 -24.23 -6.17
C GLY A 45 -12.22 -24.89 -7.42
N ALA A 46 -11.41 -25.05 -8.47
CA ALA A 46 -11.79 -25.75 -9.70
C ALA A 46 -12.11 -27.22 -9.43
N VAL A 47 -11.29 -27.89 -8.63
CA VAL A 47 -11.53 -29.28 -8.22
C VAL A 47 -12.80 -29.38 -7.37
N TYR A 48 -12.98 -28.47 -6.40
CA TYR A 48 -14.19 -28.44 -5.58
C TYR A 48 -15.46 -28.20 -6.41
N GLY A 49 -15.41 -27.26 -7.35
CA GLY A 49 -16.49 -26.97 -8.28
C GLY A 49 -16.78 -28.14 -9.22
N ARG A 50 -15.75 -28.83 -9.71
CA ARG A 50 -15.90 -30.03 -10.54
C ARG A 50 -16.59 -31.15 -9.77
N LEU A 51 -16.17 -31.40 -8.53
CA LEU A 51 -16.82 -32.37 -7.63
C LEU A 51 -18.31 -32.02 -7.46
N ALA A 52 -18.63 -30.76 -7.13
CA ALA A 52 -20.02 -30.31 -6.99
C ALA A 52 -20.83 -30.49 -8.29
N GLY A 53 -20.27 -30.16 -9.45
CA GLY A 53 -20.90 -30.34 -10.75
C GLY A 53 -21.18 -31.81 -11.08
N THR A 54 -20.23 -32.70 -10.79
CA THR A 54 -20.42 -34.15 -10.96
C THR A 54 -21.47 -34.70 -10.00
N LEU A 55 -21.58 -34.17 -8.77
CA LEU A 55 -22.63 -34.58 -7.83
C LEU A 55 -24.02 -34.25 -8.37
N LEU A 56 -24.19 -33.03 -8.89
CA LEU A 56 -25.45 -32.58 -9.48
C LEU A 56 -25.82 -33.40 -10.72
N TYR A 57 -24.82 -33.75 -11.54
CA TYR A 57 -25.01 -34.63 -12.69
C TYR A 57 -25.54 -36.01 -12.27
N VAL A 58 -24.91 -36.64 -11.26
CA VAL A 58 -25.36 -37.95 -10.72
C VAL A 58 -26.73 -37.84 -10.03
N ALA A 59 -27.06 -36.69 -9.42
CA ALA A 59 -28.35 -36.42 -8.80
C ALA A 59 -29.51 -36.22 -9.80
N GLY A 60 -29.25 -36.32 -11.11
CA GLY A 60 -30.27 -36.29 -12.16
C GLY A 60 -30.40 -34.96 -12.89
N LEU A 61 -29.53 -33.98 -12.62
CA LEU A 61 -29.46 -32.72 -13.37
C LEU A 61 -28.50 -32.88 -14.56
N SER A 62 -28.92 -33.67 -15.55
CA SER A 62 -28.08 -34.07 -16.68
C SER A 62 -27.73 -32.96 -17.68
N GLU A 63 -28.39 -31.79 -17.59
CA GLU A 63 -28.10 -30.60 -18.43
C GLU A 63 -26.95 -29.74 -17.90
N VAL A 64 -26.37 -30.09 -16.75
CA VAL A 64 -25.30 -29.32 -16.12
C VAL A 64 -23.93 -29.65 -16.74
N ASP A 65 -23.25 -28.64 -17.28
CA ASP A 65 -21.85 -28.75 -17.66
C ASP A 65 -20.94 -28.71 -16.41
N PRO A 66 -20.20 -29.78 -16.08
CA PRO A 66 -19.32 -29.77 -14.92
C PRO A 66 -18.07 -28.88 -15.12
N GLY A 67 -17.79 -28.43 -16.34
CA GLY A 67 -16.74 -27.43 -16.63
C GLY A 67 -17.11 -26.06 -16.10
N PHE A 68 -18.33 -25.61 -16.38
CA PHE A 68 -18.89 -24.38 -15.82
C PHE A 68 -18.84 -24.36 -14.29
N TYR A 69 -19.25 -25.45 -13.62
CA TYR A 69 -19.19 -25.52 -12.15
C TYR A 69 -17.76 -25.51 -11.59
N ALA A 70 -16.79 -26.07 -12.32
CA ALA A 70 -15.37 -25.94 -11.95
C ALA A 70 -14.93 -24.47 -11.97
N LEU A 71 -15.29 -23.71 -13.01
CA LEU A 71 -14.99 -22.27 -13.08
C LEU A 71 -15.64 -21.50 -11.93
N MET A 72 -16.91 -21.78 -11.62
CA MET A 72 -17.62 -21.13 -10.51
C MET A 72 -16.99 -21.47 -9.15
N GLY A 73 -16.55 -22.72 -8.94
CA GLY A 73 -15.84 -23.12 -7.74
C GLY A 73 -14.47 -22.45 -7.61
N ALA A 74 -13.74 -22.30 -8.71
CA ALA A 74 -12.47 -21.58 -8.76
C ALA A 74 -12.66 -20.11 -8.35
N ALA A 75 -13.68 -19.45 -8.90
CA ALA A 75 -14.06 -18.09 -8.52
C ALA A 75 -14.43 -18.00 -7.03
N ALA A 76 -15.24 -18.95 -6.53
CA ALA A 76 -15.69 -18.96 -5.14
C ALA A 76 -14.53 -19.05 -4.15
N VAL A 77 -13.60 -19.99 -4.33
CA VAL A 77 -12.46 -20.16 -3.42
C VAL A 77 -11.50 -18.97 -3.51
N LEU A 78 -11.16 -18.54 -4.72
CA LEU A 78 -10.24 -17.43 -4.89
C LEU A 78 -10.81 -16.10 -4.37
N GLY A 79 -12.09 -15.82 -4.65
CA GLY A 79 -12.78 -14.65 -4.13
C GLY A 79 -13.00 -14.71 -2.62
N GLY A 80 -13.16 -15.92 -2.07
CA GLY A 80 -13.21 -16.14 -0.62
C GLY A 80 -11.86 -15.89 0.07
N VAL A 81 -10.74 -16.27 -0.54
CA VAL A 81 -9.40 -16.08 0.03
C VAL A 81 -8.94 -14.62 -0.07
N THR A 82 -9.11 -14.01 -1.25
CA THR A 82 -8.58 -12.66 -1.56
C THR A 82 -9.57 -11.53 -1.24
N ARG A 83 -10.86 -11.83 -1.06
CA ARG A 83 -11.95 -10.84 -0.95
C ARG A 83 -12.09 -9.89 -2.14
N MET A 84 -11.42 -10.17 -3.27
CA MET A 84 -11.55 -9.40 -4.51
C MET A 84 -12.76 -9.89 -5.30
N THR A 85 -13.70 -9.00 -5.60
CA THR A 85 -14.94 -9.35 -6.32
C THR A 85 -14.96 -8.84 -7.75
N LEU A 86 -14.88 -7.52 -7.97
CA LEU A 86 -15.01 -6.93 -9.30
C LEU A 86 -13.82 -7.26 -10.20
N THR A 87 -12.60 -7.04 -9.72
CA THR A 87 -11.37 -7.29 -10.49
C THR A 87 -11.24 -8.75 -10.88
N LEU A 88 -11.52 -9.65 -9.94
CA LEU A 88 -11.46 -11.09 -10.15
C LEU A 88 -12.52 -11.55 -11.15
N ALA A 89 -13.77 -11.06 -11.06
CA ALA A 89 -14.82 -11.38 -12.03
C ALA A 89 -14.42 -10.99 -13.45
N VAL A 90 -13.87 -9.78 -13.63
CA VAL A 90 -13.42 -9.30 -14.94
C VAL A 90 -12.27 -10.16 -15.48
N ILE A 91 -11.27 -10.49 -14.65
CA ILE A 91 -10.15 -11.33 -15.07
C ILE A 91 -10.64 -12.71 -15.53
N LEU A 92 -11.53 -13.35 -14.76
CA LEU A 92 -12.02 -14.68 -15.10
C LEU A 92 -12.87 -14.66 -16.38
N VAL A 93 -13.75 -13.66 -16.53
CA VAL A 93 -14.57 -13.51 -17.75
C VAL A 93 -13.69 -13.30 -18.98
N GLU A 94 -12.70 -12.42 -18.89
CA GLU A 94 -11.76 -12.16 -19.99
C GLU A 94 -10.96 -13.43 -20.37
N VAL A 95 -10.49 -14.19 -19.39
CA VAL A 95 -9.76 -15.45 -19.62
C VAL A 95 -10.66 -16.52 -20.26
N THR A 96 -11.94 -16.54 -19.92
CA THR A 96 -12.91 -17.50 -20.46
C THR A 96 -13.54 -17.07 -21.78
N ASP A 97 -13.38 -15.80 -22.17
CA ASP A 97 -14.01 -15.18 -23.34
C ASP A 97 -15.55 -15.37 -23.36
N ASP A 98 -16.18 -15.39 -22.18
CA ASP A 98 -17.63 -15.57 -22.03
C ASP A 98 -18.24 -14.53 -21.09
N ALA A 99 -18.63 -13.40 -21.68
CA ALA A 99 -19.26 -12.30 -20.96
C ALA A 99 -20.65 -12.64 -20.40
N LEU A 100 -21.35 -13.64 -20.95
CA LEU A 100 -22.68 -14.03 -20.45
C LEU A 100 -22.59 -14.68 -19.06
N SER A 101 -21.45 -15.31 -18.77
CA SER A 101 -21.14 -15.93 -17.48
C SER A 101 -20.75 -14.94 -16.37
N LEU A 102 -20.67 -13.63 -16.67
CA LEU A 102 -20.31 -12.59 -15.69
C LEU A 102 -21.30 -12.49 -14.52
N LEU A 103 -22.60 -12.49 -14.83
CA LEU A 103 -23.66 -12.30 -13.84
C LEU A 103 -23.70 -13.41 -12.77
N PRO A 104 -23.70 -14.71 -13.13
CA PRO A 104 -23.61 -15.76 -12.12
C PRO A 104 -22.28 -15.71 -11.35
N MET A 105 -21.17 -15.36 -12.01
CA MET A 105 -19.85 -15.29 -11.36
C MET A 105 -19.81 -14.22 -10.28
N MET A 106 -20.37 -13.03 -10.55
CA MET A 106 -20.52 -11.97 -9.58
C MET A 106 -21.36 -12.40 -8.36
N LEU A 107 -22.44 -13.14 -8.58
CA LEU A 107 -23.27 -13.67 -7.48
C LEU A 107 -22.45 -14.60 -6.58
N VAL A 108 -21.72 -15.55 -7.18
CA VAL A 108 -20.87 -16.48 -6.43
C VAL A 108 -19.77 -15.76 -5.66
N LEU A 109 -19.14 -14.75 -6.26
CA LEU A 109 -18.11 -13.96 -5.61
C LEU A 109 -18.65 -13.14 -4.43
N VAL A 110 -19.84 -12.56 -4.56
CA VAL A 110 -20.48 -11.85 -3.45
C VAL A 110 -20.84 -12.82 -2.33
N CYS A 111 -21.39 -13.99 -2.63
CA CYS A 111 -21.68 -15.01 -1.63
C CYS A 111 -20.41 -15.50 -0.92
N ALA A 112 -19.32 -15.75 -1.67
CA ALA A 112 -18.04 -16.18 -1.12
C ALA A 112 -17.35 -15.08 -0.29
N LYS A 113 -17.49 -13.83 -0.71
CA LYS A 113 -17.00 -12.68 0.05
C LYS A 113 -17.74 -12.60 1.40
N ILE A 114 -19.07 -12.53 1.38
CA ILE A 114 -19.89 -12.41 2.60
C ILE A 114 -19.64 -13.59 3.55
N SER A 115 -19.61 -14.81 3.02
CA SER A 115 -19.45 -16.00 3.85
C SER A 115 -18.13 -15.99 4.60
N GLY A 116 -17.05 -15.56 3.97
CA GLY A 116 -15.78 -15.52 4.66
C GLY A 116 -15.51 -14.21 5.40
N ASP A 117 -16.09 -13.06 5.03
CA ASP A 117 -16.06 -11.83 5.86
C ASP A 117 -16.64 -12.12 7.26
N LEU A 118 -17.59 -13.05 7.35
CA LEU A 118 -18.15 -13.54 8.61
C LEU A 118 -17.19 -14.44 9.41
N MET A 119 -16.25 -15.12 8.74
CA MET A 119 -15.36 -16.12 9.37
C MET A 119 -13.99 -15.56 9.72
N SER A 120 -13.36 -14.82 8.80
CA SER A 120 -11.97 -14.37 8.94
C SER A 120 -11.68 -13.14 8.06
N PRO A 121 -10.68 -12.31 8.42
CA PRO A 121 -10.14 -11.32 7.49
C PRO A 121 -9.64 -11.97 6.19
N SER A 122 -9.42 -11.16 5.16
CA SER A 122 -8.80 -11.64 3.92
C SER A 122 -7.40 -12.18 4.20
N PHE A 123 -6.92 -13.07 3.32
CA PHE A 123 -5.56 -13.60 3.45
C PHE A 123 -4.51 -12.48 3.43
N ASP A 124 -4.66 -11.51 2.52
CA ASP A 124 -3.71 -10.42 2.36
C ASP A 124 -3.75 -9.46 3.56
N ASP A 125 -4.94 -9.14 4.09
CA ASP A 125 -5.07 -8.31 5.30
C ASP A 125 -4.45 -8.98 6.52
N ALA A 126 -4.66 -10.29 6.67
CA ALA A 126 -4.06 -11.06 7.75
C ALA A 126 -2.52 -11.04 7.69
N MET A 127 -1.95 -11.12 6.48
CA MET A 127 -0.50 -11.04 6.29
C MET A 127 0.05 -9.64 6.61
N ILE A 128 -0.66 -8.58 6.21
CA ILE A 128 -0.31 -7.19 6.55
C ILE A 128 -0.29 -7.00 8.07
N GLN A 129 -1.29 -7.52 8.78
CA GLN A 129 -1.36 -7.46 10.24
C GLN A 129 -0.22 -8.25 10.90
N LEU A 130 0.11 -9.43 10.37
CA LEU A 130 1.20 -10.26 10.89
C LEU A 130 2.59 -9.62 10.69
N GLN A 131 2.76 -8.83 9.63
CA GLN A 131 3.98 -8.07 9.36
C GLN A 131 4.05 -6.72 10.10
N GLU A 132 3.01 -6.35 10.85
CA GLU A 132 2.88 -5.06 11.56
C GLU A 132 3.13 -3.84 10.65
N LEU A 133 2.72 -3.93 9.38
CA LEU A 133 2.91 -2.84 8.44
C LEU A 133 1.90 -1.71 8.70
N PRO A 134 2.34 -0.43 8.72
CA PRO A 134 1.45 0.70 8.92
C PRO A 134 0.65 1.00 7.64
N VAL A 135 -0.41 0.23 7.40
CA VAL A 135 -1.34 0.42 6.28
C VAL A 135 -2.58 1.16 6.77
N LEU A 136 -3.06 2.10 5.96
CA LEU A 136 -4.28 2.84 6.23
C LEU A 136 -5.45 2.21 5.47
N GLU A 137 -6.50 1.83 6.20
CA GLU A 137 -7.74 1.33 5.60
C GLU A 137 -8.51 2.46 4.88
N GLU A 138 -9.36 2.09 3.91
CA GLU A 138 -10.16 3.06 3.12
C GLU A 138 -11.09 3.90 4.00
N LYS A 139 -11.62 3.29 5.07
CA LYS A 139 -12.54 3.95 6.01
C LYS A 139 -12.01 3.77 7.43
N PRO A 140 -12.03 4.83 8.25
CA PRO A 140 -11.68 4.69 9.65
C PRO A 140 -12.70 3.78 10.36
N PRO A 141 -12.27 3.06 11.41
CA PRO A 141 -13.17 2.36 12.32
C PRO A 141 -14.22 3.32 12.91
N ARG A 142 -15.43 2.82 13.19
CA ARG A 142 -16.54 3.65 13.70
C ARG A 142 -16.23 4.25 15.07
N GLU A 143 -15.33 3.64 15.82
CA GLU A 143 -14.82 4.13 17.10
C GLU A 143 -14.10 5.48 16.96
N PHE A 144 -13.61 5.81 15.76
CA PHE A 144 -12.91 7.07 15.51
C PHE A 144 -13.85 8.23 15.16
N ASP A 145 -15.16 7.97 14.96
CA ASP A 145 -16.14 9.02 14.64
C ASP A 145 -16.29 10.07 15.77
N VAL A 146 -15.94 9.69 17.02
CA VAL A 146 -15.97 10.58 18.18
C VAL A 146 -14.64 11.30 18.43
N LEU A 147 -13.56 10.91 17.73
CA LEU A 147 -12.24 11.49 17.92
C LEU A 147 -12.07 12.75 17.06
N THR A 148 -11.40 13.75 17.63
CA THR A 148 -11.03 14.96 16.89
C THR A 148 -9.56 14.91 16.48
N ALA A 149 -9.17 15.70 15.48
CA ALA A 149 -7.76 15.83 15.08
C ALA A 149 -6.85 16.24 16.26
N ARG A 150 -7.38 16.94 17.26
CA ARG A 150 -6.67 17.33 18.48
C ARG A 150 -6.27 16.14 19.34
N ASP A 151 -7.04 15.06 19.30
CA ASP A 151 -6.83 13.86 20.11
C ASP A 151 -5.73 12.97 19.52
N VAL A 152 -5.59 12.99 18.18
CA VAL A 152 -4.65 12.14 17.43
C VAL A 152 -3.33 12.86 17.13
N MET A 153 -3.33 14.20 17.00
CA MET A 153 -2.13 14.94 16.59
C MET A 153 -1.00 14.90 17.64
N ALA A 154 0.25 14.89 17.16
CA ALA A 154 1.42 15.08 18.00
C ALA A 154 1.45 16.51 18.58
N ARG A 155 1.64 16.65 19.90
CA ARG A 155 1.61 17.95 20.60
C ARG A 155 2.93 18.70 20.55
N SER A 156 4.05 17.99 20.62
CA SER A 156 5.38 18.57 20.59
C SER A 156 5.92 18.62 19.16
N VAL A 157 5.48 19.62 18.40
CA VAL A 157 5.87 19.77 16.99
C VAL A 157 7.14 20.62 16.89
N VAL A 158 8.15 20.10 16.19
CA VAL A 158 9.38 20.84 15.89
C VAL A 158 9.11 21.76 14.70
N VAL A 159 9.06 23.07 14.96
CA VAL A 159 8.76 24.09 13.96
C VAL A 159 10.03 24.80 13.48
N LEU A 160 10.00 25.30 12.24
CA LEU A 160 11.01 26.20 11.68
C LEU A 160 10.40 27.58 11.46
N ARG A 161 11.21 28.64 11.51
CA ARG A 161 10.79 29.98 11.09
C ARG A 161 11.03 30.17 9.60
N GLU A 162 10.36 31.15 8.99
CA GLU A 162 10.64 31.55 7.60
C GLU A 162 12.11 31.95 7.39
N THR A 163 12.70 32.57 8.41
CA THR A 163 14.12 32.92 8.48
C THR A 163 14.77 32.17 9.65
N GLU A 164 15.53 31.13 9.34
CA GLU A 164 16.24 30.30 10.33
C GLU A 164 17.76 30.35 10.14
N LEU A 165 18.47 30.17 11.25
CA LEU A 165 19.93 30.09 11.24
C LEU A 165 20.37 28.72 10.74
N VAL A 166 21.28 28.71 9.76
CA VAL A 166 21.85 27.47 9.19
C VAL A 166 22.44 26.55 10.28
N GLY A 167 23.12 27.13 11.28
CA GLY A 167 23.65 26.37 12.41
C GLY A 167 22.57 25.68 13.24
N HIS A 168 21.45 26.36 13.50
CA HIS A 168 20.30 25.79 14.20
C HIS A 168 19.64 24.70 13.35
N LEU A 169 19.47 24.94 12.05
CA LEU A 169 18.92 23.96 11.11
C LEU A 169 19.74 22.66 11.09
N ILE A 170 21.06 22.76 10.98
CA ILE A 170 21.95 21.59 10.99
C ILE A 170 21.86 20.84 12.33
N ALA A 171 21.83 21.56 13.45
CA ALA A 171 21.68 20.96 14.77
C ALA A 171 20.33 20.22 14.90
N LEU A 172 19.25 20.82 14.39
CA LEU A 172 17.90 20.25 14.40
C LEU A 172 17.80 19.00 13.52
N LEU A 173 18.38 19.04 12.31
CA LEU A 173 18.43 17.90 11.41
C LEU A 173 19.26 16.73 11.98
N LYS A 174 20.31 17.02 12.77
CA LYS A 174 21.09 15.99 13.46
C LYS A 174 20.36 15.39 14.65
N ARG A 175 19.53 16.18 15.35
CA ARG A 175 18.82 15.74 16.57
C ARG A 175 17.50 15.03 16.29
N THR A 176 16.87 15.29 15.15
CA THR A 176 15.52 14.80 14.84
C THR A 176 15.52 13.82 13.67
N VAL A 177 14.59 12.85 13.73
CA VAL A 177 14.33 11.87 12.65
C VAL A 177 13.13 12.25 11.78
N HIS A 178 12.52 13.42 12.01
CA HIS A 178 11.37 13.89 11.25
C HIS A 178 11.75 14.23 9.80
N ASN A 179 10.86 13.88 8.87
CA ASN A 179 11.04 14.11 7.44
C ASN A 179 10.33 15.36 6.91
N GLY A 180 9.52 16.02 7.74
CA GLY A 180 8.83 17.27 7.41
C GLY A 180 8.78 18.19 8.62
N PHE A 181 8.92 19.48 8.37
CA PHE A 181 8.92 20.53 9.38
C PHE A 181 7.93 21.62 8.97
N PRO A 182 6.93 21.94 9.81
CA PRO A 182 6.09 23.09 9.58
C PRO A 182 6.89 24.39 9.75
N VAL A 183 6.67 25.32 8.84
CA VAL A 183 7.24 26.67 8.83
C VAL A 183 6.21 27.62 9.41
N VAL A 184 6.61 28.41 10.40
CA VAL A 184 5.77 29.39 11.08
C VAL A 184 6.34 30.79 10.96
N ASP A 185 5.46 31.77 10.75
CA ASP A 185 5.80 33.18 10.86
C ASP A 185 5.45 33.67 12.29
N PRO A 186 6.43 34.15 13.08
CA PRO A 186 6.17 34.75 14.39
C PRO A 186 5.37 36.07 14.33
N GLY A 187 5.14 36.63 13.15
CA GLY A 187 4.36 37.85 12.96
C GLY A 187 5.04 39.11 13.52
N ARG A 188 4.54 40.28 13.12
CA ARG A 188 5.19 41.58 13.39
C ARG A 188 5.31 41.96 14.88
N HIS A 189 4.62 41.27 15.79
CA HIS A 189 4.57 41.57 17.24
C HIS A 189 4.70 40.32 18.15
N GLN A 190 5.07 39.13 17.62
CA GLN A 190 5.19 37.88 18.39
C GLN A 190 3.94 37.46 19.19
N ARG A 191 2.77 38.06 18.91
CA ARG A 191 1.50 37.76 19.61
C ARG A 191 0.74 36.60 18.98
N CYS A 192 0.95 36.32 17.71
CA CYS A 192 0.31 35.24 16.96
C CYS A 192 1.33 34.57 16.04
N THR A 193 1.46 33.24 16.12
CA THR A 193 2.23 32.44 15.17
C THR A 193 1.32 31.99 14.04
N PHE A 194 1.65 32.35 12.81
CA PHE A 194 0.92 31.92 11.62
C PHE A 194 1.62 30.73 10.97
N PHE A 195 0.85 29.76 10.49
CA PHE A 195 1.38 28.66 9.68
C PHE A 195 1.64 29.17 8.26
N ALA A 196 2.91 29.20 7.86
CA ALA A 196 3.33 29.68 6.54
C ALA A 196 3.41 28.53 5.51
N GLY A 197 3.80 27.33 5.95
CA GLY A 197 3.88 26.17 5.06
C GLY A 197 4.57 24.96 5.69
N LEU A 198 4.93 23.98 4.87
CA LEU A 198 5.67 22.78 5.29
C LEU A 198 6.87 22.57 4.37
N ILE A 199 8.03 22.32 4.97
CA ILE A 199 9.26 22.02 4.24
C ILE A 199 9.77 20.63 4.61
N LEU A 200 10.13 19.85 3.60
CA LEU A 200 10.64 18.50 3.78
C LEU A 200 12.13 18.51 4.13
N ARG A 201 12.56 17.53 4.91
CA ARG A 201 13.98 17.29 5.23
C ARG A 201 14.84 17.21 3.96
N ARG A 202 14.34 16.53 2.92
CA ARG A 202 15.06 16.42 1.64
C ARG A 202 15.25 17.79 0.97
N GLN A 203 14.25 18.66 1.01
CA GLN A 203 14.36 20.01 0.46
C GLN A 203 15.40 20.84 1.23
N LEU A 204 15.38 20.76 2.56
CA LEU A 204 16.38 21.41 3.41
C LEU A 204 17.80 20.91 3.12
N LEU A 205 17.97 19.61 2.93
CA LEU A 205 19.28 19.03 2.58
C LEU A 205 19.78 19.51 1.21
N VAL A 206 18.90 19.67 0.23
CA VAL A 206 19.26 20.24 -1.09
C VAL A 206 19.64 21.70 -0.96
N LEU A 207 18.87 22.52 -0.22
CA LEU A 207 19.22 23.92 0.05
C LEU A 207 20.56 24.05 0.79
N LEU A 208 20.83 23.12 1.71
CA LEU A 208 22.09 23.04 2.45
C LEU A 208 23.27 22.61 1.55
N HIS A 209 23.02 21.75 0.57
CA HIS A 209 24.01 21.29 -0.39
C HIS A 209 24.37 22.39 -1.40
N GLU A 210 23.36 23.05 -1.96
CA GLU A 210 23.49 24.10 -2.98
C GLU A 210 23.95 25.46 -2.41
N ARG A 211 24.20 25.54 -1.11
CA ARG A 211 24.64 26.78 -0.44
C ARG A 211 23.70 27.96 -0.62
N VAL A 212 22.39 27.68 -0.68
CA VAL A 212 21.34 28.69 -0.86
C VAL A 212 21.00 29.32 0.50
N TRP A 213 21.92 30.12 1.03
CA TRP A 213 21.70 30.97 2.20
C TRP A 213 22.48 32.27 2.07
N GLU A 214 21.96 33.34 2.65
CA GLU A 214 22.62 34.64 2.67
C GLU A 214 23.29 34.89 4.03
N LEU A 215 24.48 35.50 4.01
CA LEU A 215 25.13 35.98 5.22
C LEU A 215 24.44 37.28 5.66
N GLN A 216 23.70 37.22 6.77
CA GLN A 216 23.08 38.40 7.34
C GLN A 216 23.99 39.03 8.39
N ALA A 217 24.68 40.11 8.03
CA ALA A 217 25.41 40.94 8.98
C ALA A 217 24.42 41.92 9.64
N LYS A 218 24.15 41.74 10.94
CA LYS A 218 23.47 42.74 11.80
C LYS A 218 22.24 43.43 11.18
N GLY A 219 21.29 42.66 10.65
CA GLY A 219 19.95 43.17 10.34
C GLY A 219 19.83 44.07 9.11
N GLU A 220 20.90 44.25 8.32
CA GLU A 220 20.86 44.95 7.04
C GLU A 220 21.17 43.98 5.89
N TRP A 221 20.45 44.11 4.78
CA TRP A 221 20.68 43.32 3.57
C TRP A 221 22.05 43.70 2.98
N MET A 222 22.98 42.74 2.89
CA MET A 222 24.28 42.99 2.26
C MET A 222 24.11 43.13 0.74
N ASP A 223 24.59 44.26 0.21
CA ASP A 223 24.59 44.54 -1.21
C ASP A 223 25.40 43.49 -2.00
N LYS A 224 24.97 43.18 -3.23
CA LYS A 224 25.57 42.14 -4.10
C LYS A 224 27.08 42.30 -4.24
N GLY A 225 27.58 43.53 -4.35
CA GLY A 225 29.02 43.80 -4.47
C GLY A 225 29.86 43.46 -3.24
N SER A 226 29.27 43.44 -2.04
CA SER A 226 30.00 43.06 -0.81
C SER A 226 30.07 41.54 -0.60
N ARG A 227 29.25 40.75 -1.32
CA ARG A 227 29.25 39.28 -1.27
C ARG A 227 30.49 38.68 -1.92
N ASP A 228 30.87 39.23 -3.07
CA ASP A 228 32.00 38.75 -3.89
C ASP A 228 33.36 39.11 -3.24
N LEU A 229 33.38 40.11 -2.36
CA LEU A 229 34.59 40.50 -1.63
C LEU A 229 35.00 39.49 -0.55
N PHE A 230 34.03 38.73 -0.01
CA PHE A 230 34.26 37.79 1.09
C PHE A 230 34.38 36.33 0.64
N VAL A 231 33.96 36.03 -0.59
CA VAL A 231 33.98 34.68 -1.15
C VAL A 231 34.71 34.75 -2.50
N ASP A 232 36.01 34.44 -2.51
CA ASP A 232 36.71 34.13 -3.78
C ASP A 232 35.95 33.00 -4.49
N CYS A 233 35.93 32.99 -5.83
CA CYS A 233 35.27 32.01 -6.70
C CYS A 233 35.72 30.54 -6.47
N ARG A 234 36.63 30.31 -5.51
CA ARG A 234 37.12 29.00 -5.04
C ARG A 234 36.69 28.64 -3.61
N GLY A 235 35.82 29.43 -2.98
CA GLY A 235 35.25 29.14 -1.66
C GLY A 235 36.26 29.15 -0.50
N ARG A 236 37.38 29.87 -0.62
CA ARG A 236 38.35 30.09 0.47
C ARG A 236 38.14 31.46 1.11
N TRP A 237 38.22 31.49 2.43
CA TRP A 237 38.11 32.68 3.26
C TRP A 237 39.34 33.59 3.11
N MET A 238 39.13 34.90 3.03
CA MET A 238 40.20 35.89 3.17
C MET A 238 40.30 36.31 4.65
N GLU A 239 41.48 36.14 5.23
CA GLU A 239 41.79 36.54 6.60
C GLU A 239 41.85 38.06 6.73
N LYS A 240 41.36 38.58 7.84
CA LYS A 240 40.88 39.98 8.05
C LYS A 240 41.99 41.06 8.10
N GLU A 241 43.25 40.75 7.79
CA GLU A 241 44.39 41.66 8.06
C GLU A 241 44.80 42.59 6.90
N ARG A 242 43.95 42.82 5.90
CA ARG A 242 44.36 43.63 4.73
C ARG A 242 43.31 44.62 4.21
N ILE A 243 42.61 45.32 5.09
CA ILE A 243 41.73 46.46 4.72
C ILE A 243 42.11 47.77 5.48
N GLU A 244 43.26 47.80 6.16
CA GLU A 244 43.87 49.07 6.61
C GLU A 244 45.24 49.23 5.93
N GLY A 245 45.24 49.99 4.84
CA GLY A 245 46.40 50.33 4.01
C GLY A 245 45.98 51.17 2.82
#